data_AF-A0A2V9XTK5-F1
#
_entry.id   AF-A0A2V9XTK5-F1
#
_cell.length_a   1.000
_cell.length_b   1.000
_cell.length_c   1.000
_cell.angle_alpha   90.00
_cell.angle_beta   90.00
_cell.angle_gamma   90.00
#
_symmetry.space_group_name_H-M   'P 1'
#
loop_
_entity.id
_entity.type
_entity.pdbx_description
1 polymer ?
#
loop_
_entity_poly.entity_id
_entity_poly.type
_entity_poly.pdbx_seq_one_letter_code
_entity_poly.pdbx_strand_id
1 'polypeptide(L)' 'MSKQKGFSLIELLIVVAIILIIAAIAIPNLLRARMAANESSAVASIRTINTAEITYNSTYPTVGFSGTLLALGGAI' A
#
# COMPACT_ATOMS: atom_id res chain seq x y z
N MET A 1 53.78 12.51 -0.27
CA MET A 1 52.99 12.25 0.96
C MET A 1 51.61 12.87 0.79
N SER A 2 50.63 12.09 0.36
CA SER A 2 49.25 12.54 0.15
C SER A 2 48.61 12.81 1.52
N LYS A 3 48.29 14.07 1.82
CA LYS A 3 47.51 14.44 3.01
C LYS A 3 46.11 13.82 2.86
N GLN A 4 45.85 12.74 3.58
CA GLN A 4 44.49 12.25 3.77
C GLN A 4 43.70 13.32 4.54
N LYS A 5 42.70 13.94 3.90
CA LYS A 5 41.75 14.81 4.59
C LYS A 5 40.79 13.92 5.38
N GLY A 6 40.94 13.91 6.71
CA GLY A 6 39.97 13.28 7.60
C GLY A 6 38.64 14.05 7.60
N PHE A 7 37.55 13.32 7.79
CA PHE A 7 36.21 13.88 7.93
C PHE A 7 36.08 14.63 9.26
N SER A 8 35.51 15.83 9.26
CA SER A 8 35.30 16.60 10.49
C SER A 8 34.05 16.13 11.23
N LEU A 9 34.10 16.10 12.57
CA LEU A 9 32.94 15.80 13.40
C LEU A 9 31.78 16.80 13.17
N ILE A 10 32.10 18.07 12.87
CA ILE A 10 31.08 19.07 12.55
C ILE A 10 30.34 18.76 11.25
N GLU A 11 31.05 18.21 10.25
CA GLU A 11 30.46 17.82 8.97
C GLU A 11 29.50 16.66 9.17
N LEU A 12 29.87 15.68 10.01
CA LEU A 12 28.97 14.56 10.36
C LEU A 12 27.71 15.05 11.06
N LEU A 13 27.85 15.96 12.01
CA LEU A 13 26.73 16.45 12.83
C LEU A 13 25.69 17.18 11.99
N ILE A 14 26.12 18.04 11.07
CA ILE A 14 25.20 18.78 10.19
C ILE A 14 24.46 17.80 9.26
N VAL A 15 25.16 16.78 8.73
CA VAL A 15 24.55 15.77 7.86
C VAL A 15 23.45 15.00 8.60
N VAL A 16 23.73 14.52 9.82
CA VAL A 16 22.73 13.80 10.62
C VAL A 16 21.56 14.71 10.99
N ALA A 17 21.81 15.97 11.33
CA ALA A 17 20.75 16.94 11.63
C ALA A 17 19.78 17.12 10.45
N ILE A 18 20.29 17.27 9.22
CA ILE A 18 19.46 17.42 8.02
C ILE A 18 18.66 16.13 7.74
N ILE A 19 19.29 14.95 7.86
CA ILE A 19 18.61 13.66 7.68
C ILE A 19 17.44 13.51 8.66
N LEU A 20 17.64 13.90 9.93
CA LEU A 20 16.60 13.81 10.96
C LEU A 20 15.42 14.76 10.68
N ILE A 21 15.69 15.97 10.19
CA ILE A 21 14.62 16.92 9.79
C ILE A 21 13.79 16.34 8.65
N ILE A 22 14.45 15.79 7.63
CA ILE A 22 13.76 15.17 6.49
C ILE A 22 12.96 13.94 6.96
N ALA A 23 13.57 13.07 7.77
CA ALA A 23 12.93 11.86 8.28
C ALA A 23 11.68 12.18 9.13
N ALA A 24 11.75 13.23 9.97
CA ALA A 24 10.63 13.66 10.80
C ALA A 24 9.37 14.05 9.98
N ILE A 25 9.55 14.61 8.78
CA ILE A 25 8.45 14.97 7.88
C ILE A 25 8.05 13.78 6.99
N ALA A 26 9.04 13.05 6.48
CA ALA A 26 8.82 11.98 5.51
C ALA A 26 8.12 10.76 6.12
N ILE A 27 8.48 10.35 7.33
CA ILE A 27 7.91 9.17 8.00
C ILE A 27 6.38 9.28 8.20
N PRO A 28 5.84 10.32 8.85
CA PRO A 28 4.38 10.42 9.04
C PRO A 28 3.64 10.54 7.71
N ASN A 29 4.21 11.23 6.72
CA ASN A 29 3.63 11.31 5.38
C ASN A 29 3.59 9.94 4.69
N LEU A 30 4.68 9.16 4.78
CA LEU A 30 4.75 7.80 4.25
C LEU A 30 3.72 6.88 4.92
N LEU A 31 3.55 6.97 6.25
CA LEU A 31 2.54 6.20 6.97
C LEU A 31 1.13 6.55 6.49
N ARG A 32 0.82 7.83 6.31
CA ARG A 32 -0.48 8.28 5.76
C ARG A 32 -0.69 7.78 4.33
N ALA A 33 0.32 7.88 3.48
CA ALA A 33 0.26 7.38 2.11
C ALA A 33 0.02 5.87 2.05
N ARG A 34 0.67 5.10 2.94
CA ARG A 34 0.45 3.65 3.06
C ARG A 34 -0.97 3.31 3.50
N MET A 35 -1.53 4.03 4.48
CA MET A 35 -2.91 3.82 4.89
C MET A 35 -3.89 4.09 3.74
N ALA A 36 -3.73 5.21 3.04
CA ALA A 36 -4.55 5.55 1.88
C ALA A 36 -4.41 4.52 0.74
N ALA A 37 -3.21 4.00 0.50
CA ALA A 37 -2.98 2.95 -0.49
C ALA A 37 -3.68 1.64 -0.10
N ASN A 38 -3.63 1.25 1.17
CA ASN A 38 -4.33 0.06 1.67
C ASN A 38 -5.86 0.21 1.59
N GLU A 39 -6.39 1.40 1.92
CA GLU A 39 -7.81 1.71 1.77
C GLU A 39 -8.24 1.62 0.31
N SER A 40 -7.48 2.23 -0.60
CA SER A 40 -7.72 2.15 -2.05
C SER A 40 -7.69 0.71 -2.56
N SER A 41 -6.72 -0.10 -2.11
CA SER A 41 -6.64 -1.52 -2.45
C SER A 41 -7.85 -2.30 -1.94
N ALA A 42 -8.30 -2.05 -0.71
CA ALA A 42 -9.49 -2.72 -0.15
C ALA A 42 -10.76 -2.37 -0.94
N VAL A 43 -10.93 -1.09 -1.28
CA VAL A 43 -12.04 -0.63 -2.13
C VAL A 43 -11.97 -1.29 -3.51
N ALA A 44 -10.79 -1.40 -4.11
CA ALA A 44 -10.60 -2.08 -5.39
C ALA A 44 -10.99 -3.56 -5.31
N SER A 45 -10.53 -4.28 -4.27
CA SER A 45 -10.88 -5.68 -4.05
C SER A 45 -12.39 -5.88 -3.89
N ILE A 46 -13.07 -5.03 -3.10
CA ILE A 46 -14.54 -5.09 -2.94
C ILE A 46 -15.25 -4.82 -4.27
N ARG A 47 -14.77 -3.85 -5.05
CA ARG A 47 -15.33 -3.57 -6.39
C ARG A 47 -15.18 -4.78 -7.32
N THR A 48 -14.04 -5.46 -7.30
CA THR A 48 -13.83 -6.70 -8.06
C THR A 48 -14.83 -7.78 -7.64
N ILE A 49 -15.03 -7.99 -6.34
CA ILE A 49 -16.02 -8.95 -5.83
C ILE A 49 -17.43 -8.56 -6.29
N ASN A 50 -17.82 -7.29 -6.16
CA ASN A 50 -19.15 -6.82 -6.56
C ASN A 50 -19.41 -7.06 -8.07
N THR A 51 -18.44 -6.77 -8.92
CA THR A 51 -18.55 -7.06 -10.36
C THR A 51 -18.67 -8.56 -10.63
N ALA A 52 -17.92 -9.38 -9.91
CA ALA A 52 -18.01 -10.83 -10.02
C ALA A 52 -19.38 -11.35 -9.55
N GLU A 53 -19.95 -10.80 -8.47
CA GLU A 53 -21.28 -11.16 -7.96
C GLU A 53 -22.39 -10.81 -8.96
N ILE A 54 -22.31 -9.63 -9.58
CA ILE A 54 -23.23 -9.22 -10.65
C ILE A 54 -23.14 -10.19 -11.84
N THR A 55 -21.91 -10.56 -12.22
CA THR A 55 -21.68 -11.54 -13.29
C THR A 55 -22.25 -12.92 -12.92
N TYR A 56 -22.03 -13.37 -11.69
CA TYR A 56 -22.51 -14.65 -11.19
C TYR A 56 -24.04 -14.71 -11.22
N ASN A 57 -24.71 -13.69 -10.68
CA ASN A 57 -26.17 -13.59 -10.69
C ASN A 57 -26.76 -13.53 -12.11
N SER A 58 -26.07 -12.86 -13.05
CA SER A 58 -26.47 -12.85 -14.46
C SER A 58 -26.32 -14.23 -15.11
N THR A 59 -25.28 -14.98 -14.73
CA THR A 59 -25.00 -16.30 -15.28
C THR A 59 -25.96 -17.34 -14.71
N TYR A 60 -26.24 -17.31 -13.39
CA TYR A 60 -27.05 -18.29 -12.66
C TYR A 60 -28.31 -17.63 -12.06
N PRO A 61 -29.29 -17.23 -12.89
CA PRO A 61 -30.43 -16.41 -12.45
C PRO A 61 -31.38 -17.12 -11.47
N THR A 62 -31.36 -18.46 -11.41
CA THR A 62 -32.14 -19.25 -10.45
C THR A 62 -31.48 -19.37 -9.08
N VAL A 63 -30.16 -19.18 -9.00
CA VAL A 63 -29.36 -19.27 -7.76
C VAL A 63 -29.24 -17.90 -7.11
N GLY A 64 -29.12 -16.83 -7.91
CA GLY A 64 -28.97 -15.47 -7.40
C GLY A 64 -27.50 -15.09 -7.17
N PHE A 65 -27.21 -14.35 -6.09
CA PHE A 65 -25.84 -14.00 -5.68
C PHE A 65 -25.14 -15.18 -4.97
N SER A 66 -23.81 -15.19 -5.00
CA SER A 66 -23.03 -16.23 -4.34
C SER A 66 -23.03 -16.05 -2.82
N GLY A 67 -23.20 -17.16 -2.08
CA GLY A 67 -23.10 -17.18 -0.62
C GLY A 67 -21.66 -17.28 -0.10
N THR A 68 -20.69 -17.58 -0.96
CA THR A 68 -19.27 -17.75 -0.58
C THR A 68 -18.32 -17.27 -1.68
N LEU A 69 -17.13 -16.83 -1.30
CA LEU A 69 -16.08 -16.47 -2.28
C LEU A 69 -15.62 -17.67 -3.13
N LEU A 70 -15.70 -18.89 -2.59
CA LEU A 70 -15.34 -20.10 -3.33
C LEU A 70 -16.31 -20.34 -4.50
N ALA A 71 -17.61 -20.20 -4.26
CA ALA A 71 -18.63 -20.36 -5.29
C ALA A 71 -18.58 -19.26 -6.37
N LEU A 72 -18.00 -18.09 -6.05
CA LEU A 72 -17.85 -16.97 -6.98
C LEU A 72 -16.86 -17.27 -8.13
N GLY A 73 -15.94 -18.21 -7.93
CA GLY A 73 -14.97 -18.65 -8.95
C GLY A 73 -15.56 -19.54 -10.06
N GLY A 74 -16.87 -19.83 -10.01
CA GLY A 74 -17.51 -20.86 -10.82
C GLY A 74 -17.70 -22.14 -10.01
N ALA A 75 -18.85 -22.77 -10.19
CA ALA A 75 -19.30 -23.92 -9.39
C ALA A 75 -18.22 -25.01 -9.28
N ILE A 76 -17.93 -25.41 -8.04
CA ILE A 76 -17.58 -26.80 -7.71
C ILE A 76 -18.86 -27.58 -7.45
#